data_AF-A0A9W6TK07-F1
#
_entry.id   AF-A0A9W6TK07-F1
#
_cell.length_a   1.000
_cell.length_b   1.000
_cell.length_c   1.000
_cell.angle_alpha   90.00
_cell.angle_beta   90.00
_cell.angle_gamma   90.00
#
_symmetry.space_group_name_H-M   'P 1'
#
loop_
_entity.id
_entity.type
_entity.pdbx_description
1 polymer ?
#
loop_
_entity_poly.entity_id
_entity_poly.type
_entity_poly.pdbx_seq_one_letter_code
_entity_poly.pdbx_strand_id
1 'polypeptide(L)'
;MFQQFCSGSDALLQDFVGRGNEVISLIPADIQATSMSSAARARHAAELASQMPLRSTLDLSPGELERDLDSESEDEEDIDEDDDEIKTIVELASVASVPPSLDELRVCIIDVLQRVEEREPWYQVFNPDRLPLPFSVVKRPLLAAALKDFWAKNARAVWERQFWAPLVNMEDQRIYRARKQRQSKARAAFERVMIRVHTELGANFFVQLDQRAKPHKGWWYVEPVQDLVQLAQREGLATCLCYVESQALERFPVVPGGDVRNAKPENSKSKSMWTVKCAMQPILEEVCAIKAKNKRLGRRKQK
;
A
#
# COMPACT_ATOMS: atom_id res chain seq x y z
N MET A 1 -8.17 -41.31 -4.83
CA MET A 1 -6.90 -40.56 -4.67
C MET A 1 -6.74 -40.01 -3.24
N PHE A 2 -7.68 -39.22 -2.72
CA PHE A 2 -7.59 -38.65 -1.37
C PHE A 2 -7.46 -39.69 -0.24
N GLN A 3 -8.21 -40.80 -0.30
CA GLN A 3 -8.12 -41.87 0.71
C GLN A 3 -6.76 -42.58 0.76
N GLN A 4 -6.05 -42.70 -0.37
CA GLN A 4 -4.72 -43.33 -0.43
C GLN A 4 -3.61 -42.37 0.05
N PHE A 5 -3.81 -41.06 -0.08
CA PHE A 5 -2.91 -40.05 0.48
C PHE A 5 -2.99 -40.03 2.02
N CYS A 6 -4.19 -40.16 2.58
CA CYS A 6 -4.38 -40.21 4.03
C CYS A 6 -3.82 -41.47 4.69
N SER A 7 -3.62 -42.56 3.95
CA SER A 7 -3.05 -43.82 4.49
C SER A 7 -1.52 -43.85 4.51
N GLY A 8 -0.83 -42.78 4.09
CA GLY A 8 0.64 -42.68 4.20
C GLY A 8 1.43 -43.65 3.31
N SER A 9 0.82 -44.13 2.23
CA SER A 9 1.47 -45.01 1.26
C SER A 9 2.10 -44.17 0.14
N ASP A 10 3.42 -44.03 0.17
CA ASP A 10 4.22 -43.23 -0.79
C ASP A 10 4.21 -43.74 -2.24
N ALA A 11 3.51 -44.85 -2.52
CA ALA A 11 3.37 -45.41 -3.86
C ALA A 11 2.84 -44.39 -4.89
N LEU A 12 1.91 -43.52 -4.49
CA LEU A 12 1.37 -42.47 -5.37
C LEU A 12 2.38 -41.34 -5.63
N LEU A 13 3.23 -41.02 -4.66
CA LEU A 13 4.26 -40.01 -4.81
C LEU A 13 5.36 -40.50 -5.75
N GLN A 14 5.72 -41.78 -5.67
CA GLN A 14 6.68 -42.41 -6.57
C GLN A 14 6.15 -42.50 -8.01
N ASP A 15 4.87 -42.84 -8.18
CA ASP A 15 4.24 -42.87 -9.51
C ASP A 15 4.12 -41.46 -10.12
N PHE A 16 3.86 -40.44 -9.29
CA PHE A 16 3.85 -39.03 -9.69
C PHE A 16 5.24 -38.53 -10.12
N VAL A 17 6.29 -38.85 -9.35
CA VAL A 17 7.67 -38.48 -9.69
C VAL A 17 8.16 -39.24 -10.95
N GLY A 18 7.71 -40.49 -11.12
CA GLY A 18 8.04 -41.31 -12.30
C GLY A 18 7.44 -40.78 -13.61
N ARG A 19 6.31 -40.07 -13.56
CA ARG A 19 5.59 -39.54 -14.74
C ARG A 19 6.17 -38.26 -15.33
N GLY A 20 7.14 -37.62 -14.68
CA GLY A 20 7.82 -36.44 -15.23
C GLY A 20 6.88 -35.27 -15.54
N ASN A 21 7.02 -34.66 -16.71
CA ASN A 21 6.29 -33.45 -17.14
C ASN A 21 4.94 -33.73 -17.83
N GLU A 22 4.36 -34.92 -17.69
CA GLU A 22 3.05 -35.21 -18.24
C GLU A 22 1.95 -34.46 -17.46
N VAL A 23 1.09 -33.73 -18.18
CA VAL A 23 -0.02 -32.97 -17.59
C VAL A 23 -1.05 -33.94 -17.04
N ILE A 24 -1.09 -34.08 -15.71
CA ILE A 24 -2.16 -34.80 -15.02
C ILE A 24 -3.36 -33.86 -14.95
N SER A 25 -4.51 -34.35 -15.43
CA SER A 25 -5.74 -33.61 -15.73
C SER A 25 -6.11 -32.55 -14.68
N LEU A 26 -6.49 -31.36 -15.16
CA LEU A 26 -7.08 -30.29 -14.37
C LEU A 26 -8.43 -30.75 -13.81
N ILE A 27 -8.55 -30.84 -12.50
CA ILE A 27 -9.83 -31.00 -11.82
C ILE A 27 -10.40 -29.58 -11.63
N PRO A 28 -11.53 -29.22 -12.25
CA PRO A 28 -12.20 -27.96 -11.94
C PRO A 28 -12.65 -28.02 -10.49
N ALA A 29 -12.07 -27.18 -9.62
CA ALA A 29 -12.59 -26.98 -8.28
C ALA A 29 -13.80 -26.05 -8.38
N ASP A 30 -14.97 -26.55 -8.00
CA ASP A 30 -16.19 -25.74 -7.92
C ASP A 30 -16.10 -24.81 -6.70
N ILE A 31 -15.81 -23.54 -6.96
CA ILE A 31 -15.58 -22.50 -5.94
C ILE A 31 -16.89 -22.15 -5.20
N GLN A 32 -18.05 -22.52 -5.75
CA GLN A 32 -19.35 -22.23 -5.14
C GLN A 32 -19.63 -23.07 -3.88
N ALA A 33 -19.03 -24.26 -3.74
CA ALA A 33 -19.18 -25.09 -2.55
C ALA A 33 -18.49 -24.50 -1.30
N THR A 34 -17.51 -23.61 -1.48
CA THR A 34 -16.79 -22.97 -0.36
C THR A 34 -17.50 -21.77 0.27
N SER A 35 -18.51 -21.17 -0.39
CA SER A 35 -19.19 -19.98 0.12
C SER A 35 -20.26 -20.29 1.18
N MET A 36 -20.82 -21.51 1.19
CA MET A 36 -21.92 -21.86 2.09
C MET A 36 -21.52 -22.00 3.57
N SER A 37 -20.23 -22.07 3.89
CA SER A 37 -19.73 -22.22 5.27
C SER A 37 -19.69 -20.89 6.05
N SER A 38 -19.63 -19.72 5.38
CA SER A 38 -19.57 -18.43 6.08
C SER A 38 -20.94 -17.91 6.52
N ALA A 39 -22.00 -18.20 5.74
CA ALA A 39 -23.36 -17.75 6.02
C ALA A 39 -23.94 -18.38 7.31
N ALA A 40 -23.57 -19.62 7.63
CA ALA A 40 -23.99 -20.30 8.86
C ALA A 40 -23.37 -19.67 10.13
N ARG A 41 -22.19 -19.05 10.03
CA ARG A 41 -21.51 -18.38 11.15
C ARG A 41 -22.07 -16.98 11.45
N ALA A 42 -22.59 -16.29 10.45
CA ALA A 42 -23.18 -14.95 10.63
C ALA A 42 -24.52 -14.99 11.38
N ARG A 43 -25.32 -16.06 11.20
CA ARG A 43 -26.63 -16.20 11.86
C ARG A 43 -26.53 -16.40 13.38
N HIS A 44 -25.46 -17.02 13.86
CA HIS A 44 -25.27 -17.29 15.29
C HIS A 44 -24.80 -16.05 16.09
N ALA A 45 -24.28 -15.02 15.42
CA ALA A 45 -23.82 -13.78 16.06
C ALA A 45 -24.94 -12.74 16.23
N ALA A 46 -25.95 -12.75 15.36
CA ALA A 46 -27.09 -11.82 15.43
C ALA A 46 -28.05 -12.16 16.58
N GLU A 47 -28.16 -13.44 16.96
CA GLU A 47 -29.10 -13.91 17.99
C GLU A 47 -28.64 -13.58 19.43
N LEU A 48 -27.33 -13.37 19.64
CA LEU A 48 -26.76 -12.96 20.92
C LEU A 48 -26.92 -11.45 21.23
N ALA A 49 -27.21 -10.62 20.22
CA ALA A 49 -27.36 -9.18 20.38
C ALA A 49 -28.78 -8.74 20.77
N SER A 50 -29.76 -9.65 20.75
CA SER A 50 -31.18 -9.34 21.01
C SER A 50 -31.59 -9.49 22.49
N GLN A 51 -30.66 -9.82 23.39
CA GLN A 51 -30.95 -10.02 24.82
C GLN A 51 -30.15 -9.08 25.73
N MET A 52 -30.43 -7.78 25.72
CA MET A 52 -30.13 -6.91 26.87
C MET A 52 -31.22 -5.84 27.07
N PRO A 53 -31.68 -5.60 28.32
CA PRO A 53 -32.80 -4.70 28.58
C PRO A 53 -32.38 -3.25 28.82
N LEU A 54 -33.22 -2.33 28.33
CA LEU A 54 -33.16 -0.88 28.49
C LEU A 54 -33.42 -0.44 29.95
N ARG A 55 -32.70 0.58 30.42
CA ARG A 55 -33.09 1.42 31.56
C ARG A 55 -32.99 2.92 31.21
N SER A 56 -34.16 3.55 31.13
CA SER A 56 -34.62 4.86 31.64
C SER A 56 -33.61 5.71 32.45
N THR A 57 -33.62 7.05 32.50
CA THR A 57 -34.61 8.12 32.22
C THR A 57 -33.95 9.49 32.48
N LEU A 58 -34.64 10.56 32.07
CA LEU A 58 -34.64 11.97 32.53
C LEU A 58 -34.26 12.94 31.40
N ASP A 59 -35.24 13.49 30.66
CA ASP A 59 -36.23 14.53 31.04
C ASP A 59 -35.62 15.94 30.99
N LEU A 60 -36.13 16.76 30.06
CA LEU A 60 -36.37 18.20 30.12
C LEU A 60 -36.82 18.70 28.73
N SER A 61 -38.09 19.09 28.66
CA SER A 61 -38.72 19.97 27.65
C SER A 61 -39.34 21.17 28.42
N PRO A 62 -39.93 22.22 27.82
CA PRO A 62 -40.16 22.50 26.40
C PRO A 62 -39.88 23.96 25.96
N GLY A 63 -39.94 24.22 24.66
CA GLY A 63 -39.98 25.56 24.09
C GLY A 63 -40.59 25.53 22.68
N GLU A 64 -41.87 25.87 22.63
CA GLU A 64 -42.78 25.85 21.49
C GLU A 64 -42.35 26.80 20.35
N LEU A 65 -42.56 26.38 19.10
CA LEU A 65 -43.01 27.26 18.01
C LEU A 65 -43.53 26.43 16.83
N GLU A 66 -44.86 26.47 16.71
CA GLU A 66 -45.65 25.99 15.59
C GLU A 66 -45.27 26.70 14.28
N ARG A 67 -45.34 25.97 13.17
CA ARG A 67 -45.91 26.45 11.91
C ARG A 67 -46.15 25.29 10.96
N ASP A 68 -47.44 25.01 10.77
CA ASP A 68 -48.02 24.30 9.64
C ASP A 68 -47.55 24.90 8.31
N LEU A 69 -47.34 24.05 7.30
CA LEU A 69 -47.80 24.29 5.94
C LEU A 69 -47.81 22.95 5.19
N ASP A 70 -49.03 22.55 4.84
CA ASP A 70 -49.39 21.54 3.85
C ASP A 70 -48.71 21.81 2.50
N SER A 71 -48.26 20.75 1.84
CA SER A 71 -48.29 20.69 0.37
C SER A 71 -48.30 19.23 -0.07
N GLU A 72 -49.49 18.77 -0.42
CA GLU A 72 -49.75 17.58 -1.22
C GLU A 72 -49.20 17.80 -2.64
N SER A 73 -48.53 16.80 -3.18
CA SER A 73 -48.49 16.54 -4.63
C SER A 73 -48.14 15.07 -4.84
N GLU A 74 -49.20 14.31 -5.10
CA GLU A 74 -49.18 13.03 -5.82
C GLU A 74 -48.59 13.25 -7.21
N ASP A 75 -47.73 12.34 -7.66
CA ASP A 75 -47.57 11.99 -9.07
C ASP A 75 -46.92 10.58 -9.11
N GLU A 76 -47.78 9.60 -9.30
CA GLU A 76 -47.44 8.25 -9.75
C GLU A 76 -47.18 8.31 -11.27
N GLU A 77 -45.97 7.99 -11.70
CA GLU A 77 -45.72 7.60 -13.09
C GLU A 77 -45.13 6.19 -13.11
N ASP A 78 -46.00 5.25 -13.48
CA ASP A 78 -45.68 3.92 -13.98
C ASP A 78 -44.67 4.03 -15.13
N ILE A 79 -43.48 3.47 -14.95
CA ILE A 79 -42.56 3.19 -16.04
C ILE A 79 -42.48 1.69 -16.18
N ASP A 80 -43.03 1.22 -17.29
CA ASP A 80 -43.12 -0.17 -17.70
C ASP A 80 -41.76 -0.89 -17.63
N GLU A 81 -41.80 -2.06 -16.99
CA GLU A 81 -40.74 -3.08 -16.99
C GLU A 81 -40.63 -3.69 -18.39
N ASP A 82 -39.75 -3.16 -19.23
CA ASP A 82 -39.23 -3.92 -20.39
C ASP A 82 -38.12 -4.85 -19.90
N ASP A 83 -38.52 -6.08 -19.58
CA ASP A 83 -37.70 -7.22 -19.20
C ASP A 83 -37.01 -7.81 -20.45
N ASP A 84 -36.01 -7.09 -20.99
CA ASP A 84 -35.11 -7.62 -22.02
C ASP A 84 -34.05 -8.52 -21.37
N GLU A 85 -34.42 -9.79 -21.22
CA GLU A 85 -33.58 -10.90 -20.78
C GLU A 85 -32.31 -11.03 -21.65
N ILE A 86 -31.17 -10.52 -21.16
CA ILE A 86 -29.85 -10.66 -21.78
C ILE A 86 -29.46 -12.15 -21.83
N LYS A 87 -29.79 -12.82 -22.94
CA LYS A 87 -29.59 -14.27 -23.10
C LYS A 87 -28.20 -14.70 -23.61
N THR A 88 -27.25 -13.78 -23.79
CA THR A 88 -25.96 -14.16 -24.40
C THR A 88 -24.74 -13.40 -23.87
N ILE A 89 -23.74 -14.15 -23.39
CA ILE A 89 -22.40 -13.69 -22.94
C ILE A 89 -21.67 -12.85 -24.02
N VAL A 90 -22.06 -13.00 -25.30
CA VAL A 90 -21.48 -12.29 -26.43
C VAL A 90 -21.90 -10.81 -26.48
N GLU A 91 -23.04 -10.44 -25.91
CA GLU A 91 -23.53 -9.05 -25.90
C GLU A 91 -22.90 -8.21 -24.78
N LEU A 92 -22.54 -8.83 -23.64
CA LEU A 92 -21.74 -8.20 -22.58
C LEU A 92 -20.33 -7.82 -23.03
N ALA A 93 -19.79 -8.49 -24.06
CA ALA A 93 -18.51 -8.11 -24.66
C ALA A 93 -18.62 -6.89 -25.58
N SER A 94 -19.83 -6.52 -26.02
CA SER A 94 -20.08 -5.36 -26.89
C SER A 94 -20.46 -4.09 -26.13
N VAL A 95 -20.77 -4.18 -24.82
CA VAL A 95 -21.04 -3.03 -23.91
C VAL A 95 -19.76 -2.49 -23.26
N ALA A 96 -18.59 -3.11 -23.49
CA ALA A 96 -17.30 -2.63 -22.99
C ALA A 96 -16.72 -1.41 -23.76
N SER A 97 -17.58 -0.54 -24.28
CA SER A 97 -17.20 0.62 -25.10
C SER A 97 -16.83 1.87 -24.30
N VAL A 98 -17.16 1.93 -23.01
CA VAL A 98 -16.87 3.10 -22.17
C VAL A 98 -15.79 2.73 -21.16
N PRO A 99 -14.56 3.29 -21.29
CA PRO A 99 -13.56 3.11 -20.24
C PRO A 99 -14.12 3.68 -18.93
N PRO A 100 -13.86 3.03 -17.78
CA PRO A 100 -14.42 3.42 -16.50
C PRO A 100 -14.13 4.89 -16.21
N SER A 101 -15.11 5.57 -15.61
CA SER A 101 -14.95 6.98 -15.28
C SER A 101 -13.80 7.16 -14.27
N LEU A 102 -13.23 8.36 -14.23
CA LEU A 102 -12.17 8.66 -13.26
C LEU A 102 -12.64 8.46 -11.81
N ASP A 103 -13.91 8.71 -11.53
CA ASP A 103 -14.46 8.56 -10.19
C ASP A 103 -14.66 7.08 -9.81
N GLU A 104 -15.13 6.24 -10.75
CA GLU A 104 -15.16 4.79 -10.57
C GLU A 104 -13.76 4.23 -10.27
N LEU A 105 -12.74 4.64 -11.04
CA LEU A 105 -11.35 4.23 -10.80
C LEU A 105 -10.90 4.59 -9.38
N ARG A 106 -11.19 5.81 -8.93
CA ARG A 106 -10.78 6.28 -7.60
C ARG A 106 -11.47 5.49 -6.49
N VAL A 107 -12.77 5.24 -6.61
CA VAL A 107 -13.54 4.45 -5.63
C VAL A 107 -12.95 3.05 -5.50
N CYS A 108 -12.75 2.33 -6.61
CA CYS A 108 -12.18 0.98 -6.57
C CYS A 108 -10.76 0.94 -5.95
N ILE A 109 -9.92 1.94 -6.25
CA ILE A 109 -8.58 2.03 -5.65
C ILE A 109 -8.66 2.27 -4.14
N ILE A 110 -9.55 3.16 -3.68
CA ILE A 110 -9.72 3.46 -2.26
C ILE A 110 -10.19 2.23 -1.49
N ASP A 111 -11.16 1.49 -2.01
CA ASP A 111 -11.70 0.28 -1.35
C ASP A 111 -10.60 -0.78 -1.14
N VAL A 112 -9.75 -0.99 -2.15
CA VAL A 112 -8.61 -1.92 -2.04
C VAL A 112 -7.57 -1.40 -1.04
N LEU A 113 -7.24 -0.11 -1.08
CA LEU A 113 -6.29 0.47 -0.12
C LEU A 113 -6.77 0.38 1.32
N GLN A 114 -8.05 0.64 1.59
CA GLN A 114 -8.62 0.54 2.92
C GLN A 114 -8.48 -0.88 3.47
N ARG A 115 -8.89 -1.91 2.70
CA ARG A 115 -8.73 -3.33 3.08
C ARG A 115 -7.27 -3.73 3.34
N VAL A 116 -6.33 -3.16 2.58
CA VAL A 116 -4.89 -3.39 2.79
C VAL A 116 -4.39 -2.69 4.06
N GLU A 117 -4.79 -1.43 4.27
CA GLU A 117 -4.37 -0.63 5.43
C GLU A 117 -4.91 -1.17 6.76
N GLU A 118 -6.09 -1.77 6.77
CA GLU A 118 -6.66 -2.47 7.94
C GLU A 118 -5.76 -3.60 8.47
N ARG A 119 -4.92 -4.19 7.60
CA ARG A 119 -3.96 -5.23 7.97
C ARG A 119 -2.64 -4.67 8.51
N GLU A 120 -2.52 -3.35 8.56
CA GLU A 120 -1.37 -2.60 9.05
C GLU A 120 -0.01 -3.13 8.52
N PRO A 121 0.15 -3.26 7.19
CA PRO A 121 1.31 -3.93 6.57
C PRO A 121 2.64 -3.30 6.99
N TRP A 122 2.64 -2.00 7.33
CA TRP A 122 3.83 -1.28 7.78
C TRP A 122 4.51 -1.90 9.00
N TYR A 123 3.78 -2.53 9.93
CA TYR A 123 4.40 -3.19 11.09
C TYR A 123 5.20 -4.44 10.69
N GLN A 124 4.78 -5.10 9.61
CA GLN A 124 5.48 -6.27 9.09
C GLN A 124 6.68 -5.86 8.24
N VAL A 125 6.49 -4.90 7.32
CA VAL A 125 7.51 -4.43 6.38
C VAL A 125 8.64 -3.67 7.08
N PHE A 126 8.30 -2.86 8.08
CA PHE A 126 9.23 -1.94 8.73
C PHE A 126 9.47 -2.27 10.21
N ASN A 127 9.36 -3.54 10.59
CA ASN A 127 9.63 -3.99 11.95
C ASN A 127 11.06 -3.57 12.39
N PRO A 128 11.22 -2.68 13.39
CA PRO A 128 12.53 -2.14 13.78
C PRO A 128 13.54 -3.19 14.26
N ASP A 129 13.07 -4.32 14.77
CA ASP A 129 13.93 -5.39 15.28
C ASP A 129 14.36 -6.38 14.20
N ARG A 130 13.60 -6.47 13.11
CA ARG A 130 13.94 -7.31 11.95
C ARG A 130 14.69 -6.55 10.87
N LEU A 131 14.59 -5.22 10.84
CA LEU A 131 15.28 -4.40 9.86
C LEU A 131 16.79 -4.39 10.10
N PRO A 132 17.62 -4.79 9.11
CA PRO A 132 19.06 -4.69 9.25
C PRO A 132 19.46 -3.23 9.31
N LEU A 133 20.44 -2.90 10.15
CA LEU A 133 20.98 -1.54 10.27
C LEU A 133 22.18 -1.36 9.33
N PRO A 134 22.31 -0.21 8.64
CA PRO A 134 23.37 0.00 7.65
C PRO A 134 24.76 0.25 8.26
N PHE A 135 24.87 0.22 9.58
CA PHE A 135 26.10 0.43 10.35
C PHE A 135 26.13 -0.53 11.56
N SER A 136 27.32 -0.70 12.13
CA SER A 136 27.53 -1.60 13.28
C SER A 136 26.82 -1.10 14.54
N VAL A 137 25.94 -1.95 15.10
CA VAL A 137 25.21 -1.68 16.35
C VAL A 137 26.15 -1.56 17.54
N VAL A 138 27.15 -2.44 17.61
CA VAL A 138 28.15 -2.47 18.70
C VAL A 138 28.97 -1.17 18.72
N LYS A 139 29.37 -0.68 17.55
CA LYS A 139 30.18 0.55 17.45
C LYS A 139 29.34 1.81 17.62
N ARG A 140 28.04 1.77 17.29
CA ARG A 140 27.15 2.94 17.26
C ARG A 140 25.77 2.63 17.85
N PRO A 141 25.68 2.33 19.15
CA PRO A 141 24.42 1.95 19.79
C PRO A 141 23.39 3.09 19.78
N LEU A 142 23.82 4.34 19.99
CA LEU A 142 22.93 5.51 19.99
C LEU A 142 22.33 5.77 18.61
N LEU A 143 23.13 5.62 17.55
CA LEU A 143 22.68 5.77 16.17
C LEU A 143 21.70 4.65 15.77
N ALA A 144 21.99 3.43 16.21
CA ALA A 144 21.11 2.28 16.03
C ALA A 144 19.76 2.50 16.71
N ALA A 145 19.77 2.96 17.97
CA ALA A 145 18.56 3.28 18.70
C ALA A 145 17.75 4.38 18.01
N ALA A 146 18.39 5.45 17.53
CA ALA A 146 17.73 6.53 16.82
C ALA A 146 17.05 6.07 15.52
N LEU A 147 17.70 5.20 14.75
CA LEU A 147 17.12 4.66 13.51
C LEU A 147 15.98 3.67 13.79
N LYS A 148 16.10 2.83 14.83
CA LYS A 148 15.01 1.95 15.28
C LYS A 148 13.79 2.75 15.74
N ASP A 149 14.00 3.79 16.56
CA ASP A 149 12.94 4.68 17.04
C ASP A 149 12.23 5.40 15.89
N PHE A 150 12.99 5.81 14.86
CA PHE A 150 12.42 6.37 13.65
C PHE A 150 11.44 5.38 12.99
N TRP A 151 11.85 4.13 12.77
CA TRP A 151 10.99 3.11 12.15
C TRP A 151 9.76 2.82 13.01
N ALA A 152 9.93 2.65 14.32
CA ALA A 152 8.84 2.37 15.25
C ALA A 152 7.73 3.43 15.18
N LYS A 153 8.09 4.71 15.06
CA LYS A 153 7.14 5.83 15.07
C LYS A 153 6.60 6.22 13.69
N ASN A 154 7.35 5.92 12.62
CA ASN A 154 7.08 6.50 11.30
C ASN A 154 6.86 5.46 10.20
N ALA A 155 6.91 4.15 10.49
CA ALA A 155 6.70 3.07 9.53
C ALA A 155 5.47 3.28 8.63
N ARG A 156 4.31 3.60 9.23
CA ARG A 156 3.07 3.88 8.48
C ARG A 156 3.25 5.01 7.47
N ALA A 157 3.85 6.12 7.86
CA ALA A 157 4.05 7.27 6.98
C ALA A 157 4.99 6.94 5.80
N VAL A 158 5.99 6.09 6.05
CA VAL A 158 6.90 5.61 5.00
C VAL A 158 6.17 4.71 4.01
N TRP A 159 5.37 3.78 4.51
CA TRP A 159 4.56 2.87 3.70
C TRP A 159 3.52 3.63 2.85
N GLU A 160 2.77 4.56 3.46
CA GLU A 160 1.74 5.38 2.80
C GLU A 160 2.30 6.18 1.60
N ARG A 161 3.61 6.45 1.58
CA ARG A 161 4.24 7.18 0.47
C ARG A 161 4.46 6.29 -0.76
N GLN A 162 4.53 4.97 -0.60
CA GLN A 162 4.70 4.01 -1.68
C GLN A 162 3.39 3.77 -2.44
N PHE A 163 2.24 4.06 -1.82
CA PHE A 163 0.90 3.84 -2.37
C PHE A 163 0.06 5.12 -2.22
N TRP A 164 0.14 6.03 -3.19
CA TRP A 164 -0.52 7.32 -3.07
C TRP A 164 -2.02 7.21 -3.38
N ALA A 165 -2.83 7.37 -2.34
CA ALA A 165 -4.28 7.27 -2.43
C ALA A 165 -4.91 8.39 -3.28
N PRO A 166 -5.98 8.10 -4.04
CA PRO A 166 -6.79 9.11 -4.71
C PRO A 166 -7.57 9.99 -3.73
N LEU A 167 -8.13 11.09 -4.25
CA LEU A 167 -9.11 11.93 -3.56
C LEU A 167 -10.46 11.76 -4.26
N VAL A 168 -11.54 11.41 -3.54
CA VAL A 168 -12.91 11.34 -4.08
C VAL A 168 -13.80 12.40 -3.45
N ASN A 169 -13.76 12.55 -2.13
CA ASN A 169 -14.64 13.46 -1.39
C ASN A 169 -13.91 14.33 -0.35
N MET A 170 -14.68 15.11 0.41
CA MET A 170 -14.16 16.01 1.46
C MET A 170 -13.55 15.27 2.66
N GLU A 171 -14.07 14.09 3.01
CA GLU A 171 -13.49 13.25 4.07
C GLU A 171 -12.12 12.70 3.62
N ASP A 172 -11.99 12.30 2.35
CA ASP A 172 -10.70 11.91 1.77
C ASP A 172 -9.69 13.05 1.80
N GLN A 173 -10.12 14.30 1.62
CA GLN A 173 -9.23 15.44 1.77
C GLN A 173 -8.64 15.55 3.18
N ARG A 174 -9.44 15.25 4.22
CA ARG A 174 -8.95 15.23 5.61
C ARG A 174 -7.95 14.10 5.82
N ILE A 175 -8.28 12.90 5.35
CA ILE A 175 -7.39 11.73 5.39
C ILE A 175 -6.08 12.05 4.65
N TYR A 176 -6.15 12.65 3.47
CA TYR A 176 -5.01 13.05 2.67
C TYR A 176 -4.13 14.09 3.37
N ARG A 177 -4.73 15.13 3.97
CA ARG A 177 -3.99 16.11 4.77
C ARG A 177 -3.30 15.45 5.96
N ALA A 178 -3.97 14.50 6.62
CA ALA A 178 -3.38 13.73 7.72
C ALA A 178 -2.19 12.87 7.25
N ARG A 179 -2.30 12.18 6.12
CA ARG A 179 -1.19 11.42 5.48
C ARG A 179 -0.01 12.33 5.18
N LYS A 180 -0.25 13.45 4.49
CA LYS A 180 0.78 14.45 4.19
C LYS A 180 1.48 14.97 5.44
N GLN A 181 0.72 15.24 6.50
CA GLN A 181 1.29 15.69 7.76
C GLN A 181 2.17 14.62 8.40
N ARG A 182 1.73 13.35 8.43
CA ARG A 182 2.54 12.22 8.90
C ARG A 182 3.83 12.08 8.10
N GLN A 183 3.76 12.11 6.77
CA GLN A 183 4.92 12.03 5.89
C GLN A 183 5.90 13.19 6.11
N SER A 184 5.39 14.41 6.30
CA SER A 184 6.22 15.59 6.62
C SER A 184 6.94 15.43 7.96
N LYS A 185 6.23 14.96 8.99
CA LYS A 185 6.81 14.65 10.31
C LYS A 185 7.87 13.56 10.23
N ALA A 186 7.61 12.48 9.49
CA ALA A 186 8.55 11.40 9.25
C ALA A 186 9.80 11.91 8.54
N ARG A 187 9.65 12.72 7.49
CA ARG A 187 10.75 13.36 6.76
C ARG A 187 11.64 14.17 7.71
N ALA A 188 11.05 15.04 8.51
CA ALA A 188 11.79 15.84 9.49
C ALA A 188 12.46 14.99 10.59
N ALA A 189 11.84 13.89 11.02
CA ALA A 189 12.43 12.96 11.97
C ALA A 189 13.64 12.23 11.37
N PHE A 190 13.53 11.78 10.13
CA PHE A 190 14.62 11.10 9.44
C PHE A 190 15.79 12.04 9.13
N GLU A 191 15.52 13.31 8.82
CA GLU A 191 16.57 14.34 8.69
C GLU A 191 17.46 14.42 9.93
N ARG A 192 16.87 14.39 11.14
CA ARG A 192 17.64 14.36 12.39
C ARG A 192 18.51 13.11 12.52
N VAL A 193 18.03 11.95 12.06
CA VAL A 193 18.84 10.72 12.00
C VAL A 193 19.99 10.89 11.02
N MET A 194 19.73 11.40 9.81
CA MET A 194 20.77 11.62 8.79
C MET A 194 21.86 12.58 9.26
N ILE A 195 21.51 13.65 9.97
CA ILE A 195 22.50 14.58 10.55
C ILE A 195 23.43 13.83 11.51
N ARG A 196 22.88 13.03 12.44
CA ARG A 196 23.69 12.23 13.38
C ARG A 196 24.57 11.21 12.66
N VAL A 197 24.01 10.53 11.65
CA VAL A 197 24.76 9.62 10.79
C VAL A 197 25.93 10.37 10.17
N HIS A 198 25.70 11.52 9.53
CA HIS A 198 26.76 12.31 8.91
C HIS A 198 27.84 12.73 9.92
N THR A 199 27.46 13.18 11.12
CA THR A 199 28.42 13.55 12.17
C THR A 199 29.32 12.37 12.57
N GLU A 200 28.80 11.14 12.64
CA GLU A 200 29.56 9.97 13.12
C GLU A 200 30.23 9.13 12.00
N LEU A 201 29.75 9.24 10.76
CA LEU A 201 30.15 8.40 9.62
C LEU A 201 30.69 9.20 8.43
N GLY A 202 30.45 10.50 8.40
CA GLY A 202 30.79 11.39 7.30
C GLY A 202 29.97 11.16 6.03
N ALA A 203 30.20 12.00 5.03
CA ALA A 203 29.51 11.93 3.74
C ALA A 203 29.81 10.63 2.95
N ASN A 204 30.96 9.98 3.19
CA ASN A 204 31.33 8.72 2.54
C ASN A 204 30.31 7.60 2.76
N PHE A 205 29.64 7.58 3.90
CA PHE A 205 28.61 6.58 4.19
C PHE A 205 27.43 6.66 3.22
N PHE A 206 26.94 7.86 2.93
CA PHE A 206 25.84 8.07 1.99
C PHE A 206 26.28 7.74 0.55
N VAL A 207 27.53 8.07 0.19
CA VAL A 207 28.11 7.66 -1.10
C VAL A 207 28.10 6.15 -1.24
N GLN A 208 28.53 5.41 -0.20
CA GLN A 208 28.52 3.95 -0.20
C GLN A 208 27.09 3.40 -0.29
N LEU A 209 26.13 3.96 0.45
CA LEU A 209 24.72 3.56 0.37
C LEU A 209 24.14 3.75 -1.04
N ASP A 210 24.45 4.87 -1.69
CA ASP A 210 23.97 5.19 -3.04
C ASP A 210 24.61 4.33 -4.14
N GLN A 211 25.80 3.77 -3.88
CA GLN A 211 26.54 2.93 -4.83
C GLN A 211 26.16 1.45 -4.75
N ARG A 212 25.36 1.03 -3.76
CA ARG A 212 24.95 -0.37 -3.64
C ARG A 212 24.09 -0.77 -4.83
N ALA A 213 24.32 -1.98 -5.35
CA ALA A 213 23.51 -2.56 -6.40
C ALA A 213 22.04 -2.76 -5.97
N LYS A 214 21.81 -3.08 -4.70
CA LYS A 214 20.48 -3.20 -4.09
C LYS A 214 20.35 -2.20 -2.93
N PRO A 215 19.21 -1.49 -2.81
CA PRO A 215 18.94 -0.60 -1.69
C PRO A 215 19.02 -1.34 -0.35
N HIS A 216 19.52 -0.66 0.68
CA HIS A 216 19.61 -1.22 2.01
C HIS A 216 18.25 -1.22 2.71
N LYS A 217 17.73 -2.39 3.10
CA LYS A 217 16.36 -2.55 3.64
C LYS A 217 16.06 -1.64 4.84
N GLY A 218 17.02 -1.43 5.75
CA GLY A 218 16.83 -0.55 6.92
C GLY A 218 17.02 0.94 6.67
N TRP A 219 17.25 1.39 5.43
CA TRP A 219 17.41 2.80 5.10
C TRP A 219 16.22 3.34 4.31
N TRP A 220 15.76 4.55 4.64
CA TRP A 220 14.66 5.19 3.92
C TRP A 220 15.21 5.98 2.72
N TYR A 221 14.92 5.51 1.51
CA TYR A 221 15.39 6.14 0.27
C TYR A 221 14.33 7.08 -0.32
N VAL A 222 14.80 8.14 -0.97
CA VAL A 222 13.93 9.03 -1.75
C VAL A 222 13.58 8.37 -3.06
N GLU A 223 12.47 7.66 -3.05
CA GLU A 223 11.91 7.04 -4.25
C GLU A 223 10.83 7.95 -4.85
N PRO A 224 10.51 7.83 -6.15
CA PRO A 224 9.31 8.44 -6.71
C PRO A 224 8.06 8.10 -5.89
N VAL A 225 7.09 9.00 -5.90
CA VAL A 225 5.77 8.72 -5.32
C VAL A 225 4.94 8.03 -6.39
N GLN A 226 4.33 6.90 -6.08
CA GLN A 226 3.49 6.17 -7.03
C GLN A 226 2.03 6.62 -6.89
N ASP A 227 1.57 7.41 -7.87
CA ASP A 227 0.18 7.80 -8.03
C ASP A 227 -0.62 6.63 -8.60
N LEU A 228 -1.56 6.11 -7.80
CA LEU A 228 -2.33 4.92 -8.14
C LEU A 228 -3.40 5.19 -9.22
N VAL A 229 -3.90 6.43 -9.33
CA VAL A 229 -4.83 6.81 -10.39
C VAL A 229 -4.09 6.79 -11.72
N GLN A 230 -2.90 7.41 -11.77
CA GLN A 230 -2.08 7.40 -12.97
C GLN A 230 -1.62 5.99 -13.36
N LEU A 231 -1.32 5.13 -12.37
CA LEU A 231 -1.02 3.72 -12.62
C LEU A 231 -2.21 2.99 -13.25
N ALA A 232 -3.42 3.16 -12.71
CA ALA A 232 -4.63 2.55 -13.24
C ALA A 232 -4.97 3.04 -14.66
N GLN A 233 -4.78 4.32 -14.94
CA GLN A 233 -4.98 4.87 -16.29
C GLN A 233 -4.01 4.30 -17.33
N ARG A 234 -2.78 3.97 -16.92
CA ARG A 234 -1.73 3.50 -17.83
C ARG A 234 -1.74 1.99 -18.03
N GLU A 235 -1.83 1.25 -16.94
CA GLU A 235 -1.68 -0.22 -16.93
C GLU A 235 -3.02 -0.97 -16.78
N GLY A 236 -4.12 -0.22 -16.64
CA GLY A 236 -5.44 -0.75 -16.34
C GLY A 236 -5.72 -0.87 -14.83
N LEU A 237 -6.99 -0.75 -14.47
CA LEU A 237 -7.46 -0.84 -13.09
C LEU A 237 -7.04 -2.16 -12.44
N ALA A 238 -7.29 -3.29 -13.10
CA ALA A 238 -6.97 -4.63 -12.57
C ALA A 238 -5.48 -4.77 -12.21
N THR A 239 -4.58 -4.27 -13.06
CA THR A 239 -3.14 -4.27 -12.80
C THR A 239 -2.78 -3.39 -11.60
N CYS A 240 -3.40 -2.22 -11.48
CA CYS A 240 -3.20 -1.33 -10.34
C CYS A 240 -3.67 -1.97 -9.01
N LEU A 241 -4.85 -2.60 -8.99
CA LEU A 241 -5.38 -3.25 -7.79
C LEU A 241 -4.50 -4.44 -7.38
N CYS A 242 -4.10 -5.28 -8.34
CA CYS A 242 -3.18 -6.39 -8.11
C CYS A 242 -1.82 -5.92 -7.58
N TYR A 243 -1.30 -4.79 -8.09
CA TYR A 243 -0.08 -4.16 -7.58
C TYR A 243 -0.23 -3.78 -6.10
N VAL A 244 -1.30 -3.09 -5.72
CA VAL A 244 -1.53 -2.67 -4.33
C VAL A 244 -1.57 -3.88 -3.40
N GLU A 245 -2.32 -4.92 -3.75
CA GLU A 245 -2.48 -6.10 -2.89
C GLU A 245 -1.19 -6.95 -2.80
N SER A 246 -0.53 -7.19 -3.93
CA SER A 246 0.66 -8.06 -3.98
C SER A 246 1.93 -7.39 -3.46
N GLN A 247 2.05 -6.06 -3.60
CA GLN A 247 3.26 -5.33 -3.21
C GLN A 247 3.16 -4.67 -1.83
N ALA A 248 2.00 -4.72 -1.16
CA ALA A 248 1.81 -4.10 0.16
C ALA A 248 2.81 -4.57 1.23
N LEU A 249 3.28 -5.81 1.12
CA LEU A 249 4.24 -6.42 2.03
C LEU A 249 5.69 -6.35 1.53
N GLU A 250 5.92 -5.73 0.38
CA GLU A 250 7.25 -5.56 -0.17
C GLU A 250 7.92 -4.30 0.37
N ARG A 251 9.21 -4.43 0.72
CA ARG A 251 9.98 -3.29 1.23
C ARG A 251 10.24 -2.25 0.14
N PHE A 252 10.42 -2.71 -1.09
CA PHE A 252 10.68 -1.92 -2.27
C PHE A 252 9.71 -2.39 -3.38
N PRO A 253 8.45 -1.91 -3.36
CA PRO A 253 7.43 -2.29 -4.34
C PRO A 253 7.91 -2.11 -5.78
N VAL A 254 7.61 -3.08 -6.64
CA VAL A 254 7.95 -3.02 -8.07
C VAL A 254 6.73 -2.57 -8.85
N VAL A 255 6.82 -1.38 -9.45
CA VAL A 255 5.70 -0.78 -10.18
C VAL A 255 5.54 -1.44 -11.57
N PRO A 256 4.32 -1.86 -11.95
CA PRO A 256 4.01 -2.39 -13.29
C PRO A 256 4.25 -1.36 -14.39
N GLY A 257 4.67 -1.82 -15.57
CA GLY A 257 4.89 -0.96 -16.74
C GLY A 257 6.18 -0.13 -16.71
N GLY A 258 7.09 -0.43 -15.78
CA GLY A 258 8.39 0.22 -15.66
C GLY A 258 8.37 1.58 -14.97
N ASP A 259 9.56 2.18 -14.82
CA ASP A 259 9.80 3.39 -14.04
C ASP A 259 8.92 4.55 -14.51
N VAL A 260 7.92 4.90 -13.71
CA VAL A 260 7.14 6.13 -13.89
C VAL A 260 8.06 7.31 -13.56
N ARG A 261 8.26 8.20 -14.53
CA ARG A 261 8.94 9.48 -14.30
C ARG A 261 8.01 10.47 -13.59
N ASN A 262 7.56 10.18 -12.38
CA ASN A 262 6.76 11.12 -11.61
C ASN A 262 7.51 11.67 -10.39
N ALA A 263 7.55 13.01 -10.34
CA ALA A 263 8.39 13.87 -9.51
C ALA A 263 9.87 13.48 -9.55
N LYS A 264 10.70 14.28 -10.24
CA LYS A 264 12.13 14.29 -9.93
C LYS A 264 12.22 14.48 -8.41
N PRO A 265 12.81 13.54 -7.66
CA PRO A 265 13.02 13.78 -6.25
C PRO A 265 13.71 15.14 -6.14
N GLU A 266 13.25 15.99 -5.22
CA GLU A 266 13.86 17.30 -4.95
C GLU A 266 15.39 17.18 -4.82
N ASN A 267 15.84 15.99 -4.40
CA ASN A 267 17.21 15.54 -4.41
C ASN A 267 17.49 14.44 -5.47
N SER A 268 17.72 14.82 -6.72
CA SER A 268 18.20 13.88 -7.76
C SER A 268 19.69 13.51 -7.61
N LYS A 269 20.40 14.12 -6.64
CA LYS A 269 21.85 13.99 -6.47
C LYS A 269 22.23 12.83 -5.53
N SER A 270 21.34 12.43 -4.63
CA SER A 270 21.54 11.30 -3.71
C SER A 270 20.22 10.64 -3.31
N LYS A 271 20.12 9.32 -3.54
CA LYS A 271 18.91 8.54 -3.22
C LYS A 271 18.76 8.29 -1.72
N SER A 272 19.87 8.20 -1.00
CA SER A 272 19.91 8.02 0.46
C SER A 272 19.63 9.29 1.25
N MET A 273 19.45 10.44 0.61
CA MET A 273 19.31 11.75 1.25
C MET A 273 17.98 12.42 0.94
N TRP A 274 17.17 12.71 1.97
CA TRP A 274 15.79 13.17 1.79
C TRP A 274 15.60 14.60 1.30
N THR A 275 16.49 15.53 1.64
CA THR A 275 16.21 16.95 1.41
C THR A 275 17.42 17.75 0.99
N VAL A 276 17.11 18.84 0.29
CA VAL A 276 17.99 19.97 -0.03
C VAL A 276 17.67 21.18 0.85
N LYS A 277 16.93 20.99 1.97
CA LYS A 277 16.66 22.10 2.89
C LYS A 277 17.98 22.64 3.42
N CYS A 278 17.99 23.92 3.81
CA CYS A 278 19.21 24.64 4.20
C CYS A 278 20.10 23.85 5.18
N ALA A 279 19.52 23.14 6.15
CA ALA A 279 20.26 22.31 7.11
C ALA A 279 20.93 21.05 6.52
N MET A 280 20.38 20.47 5.46
CA MET A 280 20.90 19.26 4.79
C MET A 280 21.79 19.59 3.58
N GLN A 281 21.73 20.83 3.10
CA GLN A 281 22.45 21.28 1.91
C GLN A 281 23.99 21.08 2.01
N PRO A 282 24.67 21.42 3.12
CA PRO A 282 26.11 21.20 3.24
C PRO A 282 26.50 19.72 3.15
N ILE A 283 25.70 18.84 3.78
CA ILE A 283 25.91 17.39 3.73
C ILE A 283 25.77 16.89 2.29
N LEU A 284 24.74 17.35 1.58
CA LEU A 284 24.52 16.95 0.19
C LEU A 284 25.65 17.42 -0.73
N GLU A 285 26.15 18.63 -0.55
CA GLU A 285 27.27 19.17 -1.32
C GLU A 285 28.54 18.34 -1.11
N GLU A 286 28.84 17.94 0.12
CA GLU A 286 29.96 17.07 0.44
C GLU A 286 29.82 15.69 -0.25
N VAL A 287 28.63 15.07 -0.17
CA VAL A 287 28.32 13.81 -0.87
C VAL A 287 28.52 13.96 -2.38
N CYS A 288 28.07 15.07 -2.97
CA CYS A 288 28.23 15.34 -4.40
C CYS A 288 29.70 15.51 -4.78
N ALA A 289 30.47 16.25 -3.98
CA ALA A 289 31.90 16.48 -4.20
C ALA A 289 32.68 15.15 -4.19
N ILE A 290 32.39 14.27 -3.23
CA ILE A 290 33.02 12.94 -3.14
C ILE A 290 32.66 12.09 -4.36
N LYS A 291 31.38 12.04 -4.75
CA LYS A 291 30.95 11.31 -5.96
C LYS A 291 31.65 11.82 -7.21
N ALA A 292 31.75 13.14 -7.37
CA ALA A 292 32.43 13.75 -8.50
C ALA A 292 33.92 13.38 -8.54
N LYS A 293 34.60 13.39 -7.39
CA LYS A 293 36.00 12.95 -7.26
C LYS A 293 36.15 11.47 -7.63
N ASN A 294 35.29 10.59 -7.12
CA ASN A 294 35.32 9.15 -7.41
C ASN A 294 35.10 8.87 -8.91
N LYS A 295 34.17 9.60 -9.56
CA LYS A 295 33.93 9.48 -11.00
C LYS A 295 35.14 9.90 -11.83
N ARG A 296 35.85 10.98 -11.43
CA ARG A 296 37.08 11.43 -12.10
C ARG A 296 38.22 10.42 -11.96
N LEU A 297 38.37 9.83 -10.77
CA LEU A 297 39.40 8.80 -10.52
C LEU A 297 39.12 7.50 -11.28
N GLY A 298 37.86 7.05 -11.34
CA GLY A 298 37.48 5.86 -12.12
C GLY A 298 37.80 6.00 -13.61
N ARG A 299 37.55 7.18 -14.20
CA ARG A 299 37.87 7.49 -15.61
C ARG A 299 39.36 7.54 -15.92
N ARG A 300 40.20 7.88 -14.93
CA ARG A 300 41.66 7.90 -15.10
C ARG A 300 42.30 6.51 -15.04
N LYS A 301 41.64 5.54 -14.38
CA LYS A 301 42.12 4.15 -14.30
C LYS A 301 41.74 3.30 -15.52
N GLN A 302 40.88 3.81 -16.40
CA GLN A 302 40.42 3.13 -17.62
C GLN A 302 41.09 3.66 -18.90
N LYS A 303 42.00 4.64 -18.77
CA LYS A 303 42.87 5.12 -19.84
C LYS A 303 44.28 4.63 -19.57
#